data_AF-F8MPJ0-F1
#
_entry.id   AF-F8MPJ0-F1
#
_cell.length_a   1.000
_cell.length_b   1.000
_cell.length_c   1.000
_cell.angle_alpha   90.00
_cell.angle_beta   90.00
_cell.angle_gamma   90.00
#
_symmetry.space_group_name_H-M   'P 1'
#
loop_
_entity.id
_entity.type
_entity.pdbx_description
1 polymer ?
#
loop_
_entity_poly.entity_id
_entity_poly.type
_entity_poly.pdbx_seq_one_letter_code
_entity_poly.pdbx_strand_id
1 'polypeptide(L)'
;MQPLQPQYRGYAPGPPPPIGPPPPGHHNPQLVGPPQGPPQHSQVPLPPQAAVGHHPHPGPGGGPRGGQQHHVPQPRRGGIGPMMSAGPAHHQLPITQAQIQQESHRREAVNHLAKLRSRKPTDKTLPDGVEETLVGEGDVAVAYKKLRDFERRLDATMSRKRLDIVDSVSRNAKRYKTLRVWITNTVEDQYWQNNNFNVDSFDFPSNLESTYRVKIEGRLLDDEDEITKDEEDGDKMDTTDDSTKTATKSGAKPVPAKPGQRYRFSHFFKALTVDFDQPTASGRLPVDTTAIEWKKPERTPAGPNLPASADFDELTFKRHGDENVNITINLYRHEDPERYELSPELSDVIDMTEATRQEAVAGLFEYIKLMKLQEDDEKRNFRCDDLLQKLIGRESGHIPQLNEYVTPHLRPLPPIKLPYTIRVDQEFHSAPDAPKPTIYDIRVSVDDPLRSKHLVPFIHNPSYAQTLREIHQLDESLAVLIQAVGDSKAKHTFLTSMANDPVGFVKNWLSSQKRDLEVIMGEATRAGAAVEDPVGDEWRRGGKGSVWDTSNARESVNVLLSKQGFTAGHR
;
A
#
# COMPACT_ATOMS: atom_id res chain seq x y z
N MET A 1 16.50 5.53 -58.31
CA MET A 1 16.56 5.60 -56.85
C MET A 1 15.29 4.99 -56.27
N GLN A 2 15.38 3.73 -55.86
CA GLN A 2 14.49 3.01 -54.93
C GLN A 2 15.19 1.67 -54.68
N PRO A 3 15.61 1.36 -53.43
CA PRO A 3 16.34 0.14 -53.15
C PRO A 3 15.40 -1.05 -53.00
N LEU A 4 15.79 -2.15 -53.65
CA LEU A 4 15.24 -3.50 -53.53
C LEU A 4 15.38 -4.01 -52.09
N GLN A 5 14.27 -4.39 -51.47
CA GLN A 5 14.26 -5.14 -50.20
C GLN A 5 14.63 -6.61 -50.47
N PRO A 6 15.57 -7.22 -49.72
CA PRO A 6 15.75 -8.66 -49.71
C PRO A 6 14.73 -9.35 -48.78
N GLN A 7 14.10 -10.40 -49.30
CA GLN A 7 13.22 -11.32 -48.58
C GLN A 7 13.98 -12.05 -47.47
N TYR A 8 13.45 -12.02 -46.25
CA TYR A 8 13.82 -12.96 -45.19
C TYR A 8 12.71 -14.01 -45.04
N ARG A 9 13.11 -15.26 -45.30
CA ARG A 9 12.31 -16.49 -45.20
C ARG A 9 12.11 -16.81 -43.71
N GLY A 10 10.90 -16.64 -43.20
CA GLY A 10 10.55 -16.98 -41.83
C GLY A 10 10.57 -18.50 -41.61
N TYR A 11 11.40 -18.96 -40.67
CA TYR A 11 11.29 -20.30 -40.09
C TYR A 11 10.35 -20.23 -38.88
N ALA A 12 9.19 -20.88 -38.99
CA ALA A 12 8.30 -21.13 -37.86
C ALA A 12 8.82 -22.36 -37.08
N PRO A 13 8.97 -22.30 -35.73
CA PRO A 13 9.25 -23.49 -34.94
C PRO A 13 7.98 -24.34 -34.80
N GLY A 14 8.09 -25.63 -35.11
CA GLY A 14 7.00 -26.61 -35.01
C GLY A 14 6.65 -26.99 -33.56
N PRO A 15 5.49 -27.63 -33.35
CA PRO A 15 4.97 -27.94 -32.02
C PRO A 15 5.75 -29.07 -31.32
N PRO A 16 5.85 -29.04 -29.97
CA PRO A 16 6.54 -30.07 -29.20
C PRO A 16 5.74 -31.39 -29.13
N PRO A 17 6.42 -32.55 -29.00
CA PRO A 17 5.78 -33.87 -28.94
C PRO A 17 5.06 -34.15 -27.60
N PRO A 18 4.10 -35.09 -27.56
CA PRO A 18 3.21 -35.32 -26.43
C PRO A 18 3.90 -36.02 -25.25
N ILE A 19 3.60 -35.56 -24.04
CA ILE A 19 4.07 -36.12 -22.76
C ILE A 19 3.20 -37.33 -22.41
N GLY A 20 3.84 -38.47 -22.12
CA GLY A 20 3.19 -39.72 -21.73
C GLY A 20 2.58 -39.70 -20.31
N PRO A 21 1.72 -40.69 -19.98
CA PRO A 21 0.90 -40.68 -18.78
C PRO A 21 1.68 -40.98 -17.49
N PRO A 22 1.24 -40.46 -16.32
CA PRO A 22 1.91 -40.65 -15.04
C PRO A 22 1.69 -42.06 -14.45
N PRO A 23 2.62 -42.58 -13.63
CA PRO A 23 2.51 -43.91 -13.02
C PRO A 23 1.50 -43.97 -11.85
N PRO A 24 1.01 -45.17 -11.48
CA PRO A 24 -0.13 -45.35 -10.59
C PRO A 24 0.22 -45.19 -9.10
N GLY A 25 -0.75 -44.69 -8.33
CA GLY A 25 -0.64 -44.40 -6.91
C GLY A 25 -0.58 -45.64 -6.01
N HIS A 26 0.31 -45.59 -5.03
CA HIS A 26 0.35 -46.54 -3.92
C HIS A 26 -0.55 -46.09 -2.77
N HIS A 27 -1.40 -47.03 -2.35
CA HIS A 27 -2.33 -46.94 -1.23
C HIS A 27 -1.61 -46.81 0.11
N ASN A 28 -2.11 -45.92 0.98
CA ASN A 28 -1.70 -45.82 2.38
C ASN A 28 -2.87 -46.31 3.27
N PRO A 29 -2.68 -47.33 4.13
CA PRO A 29 -3.76 -47.90 4.93
C PRO A 29 -4.05 -47.11 6.23
N GLN A 30 -5.35 -47.02 6.53
CA GLN A 30 -5.98 -46.61 7.79
C GLN A 30 -5.31 -47.17 9.05
N LEU A 31 -5.04 -46.32 10.05
CA LEU A 31 -4.93 -46.73 11.46
C LEU A 31 -5.48 -45.64 12.41
N VAL A 32 -6.70 -45.92 12.88
CA VAL A 32 -7.23 -45.82 14.27
C VAL A 32 -6.63 -44.76 15.20
N GLY A 33 -7.47 -43.79 15.60
CA GLY A 33 -7.20 -42.86 16.70
C GLY A 33 -7.49 -43.48 18.08
N PRO A 34 -6.81 -43.03 19.16
CA PRO A 34 -7.14 -43.41 20.54
C PRO A 34 -8.00 -42.34 21.27
N PRO A 35 -8.70 -42.74 22.35
CA PRO A 35 -9.87 -42.02 22.89
C PRO A 35 -9.56 -41.06 24.05
N GLN A 36 -10.54 -40.22 24.35
CA GLN A 36 -10.58 -39.24 25.46
C GLN A 36 -10.56 -39.90 26.85
N GLY A 37 -9.88 -39.24 27.81
CA GLY A 37 -9.91 -39.51 29.26
C GLY A 37 -9.75 -38.21 30.09
N PRO A 38 -10.10 -38.21 31.39
CA PRO A 38 -10.77 -37.09 32.10
C PRO A 38 -9.80 -36.16 32.91
N PRO A 39 -10.30 -35.10 33.61
CA PRO A 39 -9.55 -33.86 33.86
C PRO A 39 -8.65 -33.90 35.11
N GLN A 40 -7.55 -33.15 35.08
CA GLN A 40 -6.59 -33.04 36.19
C GLN A 40 -6.96 -31.93 37.18
N HIS A 41 -6.88 -32.31 38.45
CA HIS A 41 -7.03 -31.50 39.66
C HIS A 41 -5.84 -30.56 39.90
N SER A 42 -6.15 -29.42 40.52
CA SER A 42 -5.28 -28.38 41.03
C SER A 42 -4.21 -28.89 42.00
N GLN A 43 -2.96 -28.45 41.83
CA GLN A 43 -1.96 -28.44 42.91
C GLN A 43 -1.15 -27.14 42.94
N VAL A 44 -0.96 -26.69 44.19
CA VAL A 44 -0.30 -25.49 44.67
C VAL A 44 1.23 -25.67 44.69
N PRO A 45 2.06 -24.65 44.39
CA PRO A 45 3.47 -24.68 44.75
C PRO A 45 3.75 -23.89 46.05
N LEU A 46 4.45 -24.55 46.98
CA LEU A 46 5.03 -24.02 48.22
C LEU A 46 6.30 -23.17 47.96
N PRO A 47 6.72 -22.31 48.92
CA PRO A 47 7.74 -21.27 48.71
C PRO A 47 9.18 -21.76 48.98
N PRO A 48 10.21 -21.10 48.42
CA PRO A 48 11.60 -21.39 48.76
C PRO A 48 12.08 -20.66 50.04
N GLN A 49 12.88 -21.39 50.82
CA GLN A 49 13.50 -21.00 52.09
C GLN A 49 14.63 -19.99 51.94
N ALA A 50 14.90 -19.28 53.04
CA ALA A 50 15.91 -18.24 53.21
C ALA A 50 17.30 -18.79 53.65
N ALA A 51 18.36 -18.07 53.25
CA ALA A 51 19.65 -17.92 53.94
C ALA A 51 20.30 -16.61 53.42
N VAL A 52 20.29 -15.49 54.17
CA VAL A 52 21.34 -15.01 55.12
C VAL A 52 22.75 -15.06 54.51
N GLY A 53 23.54 -13.99 54.37
CA GLY A 53 23.47 -12.59 54.79
C GLY A 53 24.79 -11.87 54.44
N HIS A 54 24.93 -10.62 54.92
CA HIS A 54 26.12 -9.72 54.99
C HIS A 54 26.08 -8.46 54.12
N HIS A 55 25.53 -7.40 54.71
CA HIS A 55 25.96 -6.01 54.48
C HIS A 55 27.29 -5.74 55.20
N PRO A 56 28.03 -4.69 54.80
CA PRO A 56 27.98 -3.50 55.67
C PRO A 56 27.88 -2.15 54.93
N HIS A 57 27.30 -1.22 55.70
CA HIS A 57 27.26 0.26 55.64
C HIS A 57 28.53 0.98 55.11
N PRO A 58 28.43 2.24 54.59
CA PRO A 58 28.16 3.43 55.44
C PRO A 58 27.34 4.58 54.80
N GLY A 59 26.79 5.44 55.66
CA GLY A 59 26.48 6.85 55.35
C GLY A 59 27.43 7.77 56.15
N PRO A 60 27.11 9.06 56.35
CA PRO A 60 26.76 10.07 55.35
C PRO A 60 27.58 11.38 55.54
N GLY A 61 27.55 12.29 54.55
CA GLY A 61 27.64 13.74 54.80
C GLY A 61 28.76 14.53 54.09
N GLY A 62 28.36 15.64 53.44
CA GLY A 62 29.22 16.78 53.10
C GLY A 62 29.25 17.16 51.61
N GLY A 63 28.49 18.19 51.20
CA GLY A 63 28.72 18.89 49.92
C GLY A 63 29.73 20.04 50.07
N PRO A 64 29.78 21.05 49.17
CA PRO A 64 29.74 21.03 47.71
C PRO A 64 30.99 21.76 47.11
N ARG A 65 31.37 21.52 45.85
CA ARG A 65 32.08 22.51 45.01
C ARG A 65 32.23 22.06 43.55
N GLY A 66 31.98 22.99 42.64
CA GLY A 66 31.95 22.78 41.20
C GLY A 66 33.32 22.74 40.52
N GLY A 67 33.29 22.28 39.27
CA GLY A 67 34.41 22.31 38.32
C GLY A 67 33.92 21.76 36.98
N GLN A 68 33.86 22.63 35.98
CA GLN A 68 33.53 22.31 34.59
C GLN A 68 34.59 21.40 33.98
N GLN A 69 34.20 20.46 33.11
CA GLN A 69 34.85 20.25 31.82
C GLN A 69 34.09 19.28 30.90
N HIS A 70 34.36 19.44 29.60
CA HIS A 70 33.54 19.09 28.46
C HIS A 70 33.74 17.66 27.97
N HIS A 71 32.66 17.03 27.47
CA HIS A 71 32.75 15.89 26.56
C HIS A 71 31.85 16.09 25.33
N VAL A 72 32.49 15.93 24.17
CA VAL A 72 31.94 16.03 22.81
C VAL A 72 31.18 14.73 22.46
N PRO A 73 29.96 14.77 21.89
CA PRO A 73 29.28 13.55 21.44
C PRO A 73 29.56 13.25 19.95
N GLN A 74 29.86 11.99 19.65
CA GLN A 74 29.87 11.43 18.29
C GLN A 74 28.44 11.14 17.77
N PRO A 75 28.22 11.19 16.43
CA PRO A 75 26.89 11.10 15.85
C PRO A 75 26.46 9.65 15.60
N ARG A 76 25.24 9.30 16.01
CA ARG A 76 24.53 8.09 15.54
C ARG A 76 23.54 8.45 14.43
N ARG A 77 23.79 7.86 13.26
CA ARG A 77 22.99 7.88 12.04
C ARG A 77 21.74 7.02 12.23
N GLY A 78 20.55 7.65 12.28
CA GLY A 78 19.26 6.98 12.49
C GLY A 78 18.58 6.58 11.18
N GLY A 79 18.20 5.31 11.06
CA GLY A 79 17.37 4.76 9.99
C GLY A 79 15.95 4.43 10.49
N ILE A 80 15.00 5.11 9.84
CA ILE A 80 13.55 4.95 9.66
C ILE A 80 12.90 3.67 10.27
N GLY A 81 12.05 3.89 11.28
CA GLY A 81 10.96 3.00 11.71
C GLY A 81 9.63 3.77 11.77
N PRO A 82 8.47 3.11 11.72
CA PRO A 82 7.17 3.76 11.50
C PRO A 82 6.74 4.59 12.73
N MET A 83 6.38 5.84 12.47
CA MET A 83 6.00 6.83 13.49
C MET A 83 4.50 6.70 13.78
N MET A 84 4.14 6.39 15.04
CA MET A 84 2.74 6.38 15.49
C MET A 84 2.33 7.77 15.99
N SER A 85 1.12 8.16 15.59
CA SER A 85 0.46 9.45 15.83
C SER A 85 0.26 9.76 17.32
N ALA A 86 0.54 11.01 17.71
CA ALA A 86 0.24 11.55 19.03
C ALA A 86 -1.27 11.84 19.17
N GLY A 87 -1.90 11.20 20.15
CA GLY A 87 -3.26 11.48 20.65
C GLY A 87 -3.22 11.87 22.14
N PRO A 88 -4.32 12.38 22.71
CA PRO A 88 -4.28 13.23 23.91
C PRO A 88 -3.92 12.46 25.18
N ALA A 89 -3.28 13.18 26.11
CA ALA A 89 -2.72 12.73 27.38
C ALA A 89 -3.49 11.61 28.10
N HIS A 90 -3.07 10.37 27.89
CA HIS A 90 -3.38 9.23 28.75
C HIS A 90 -2.24 9.03 29.75
N HIS A 91 -2.58 8.95 31.04
CA HIS A 91 -1.66 8.63 32.13
C HIS A 91 -0.91 7.32 31.81
N GLN A 92 0.42 7.38 31.69
CA GLN A 92 1.25 6.21 31.42
C GLN A 92 1.31 5.33 32.67
N LEU A 93 0.73 4.13 32.60
CA LEU A 93 1.03 3.06 33.54
C LEU A 93 2.51 2.65 33.35
N PRO A 94 3.29 2.43 34.43
CA PRO A 94 4.67 1.99 34.32
C PRO A 94 4.71 0.62 33.61
N ILE A 95 5.42 0.56 32.49
CA ILE A 95 5.68 -0.67 31.74
C ILE A 95 6.28 -1.70 32.71
N THR A 96 5.63 -2.86 32.83
CA THR A 96 6.06 -3.93 33.73
C THR A 96 7.41 -4.51 33.28
N GLN A 97 8.28 -4.89 34.23
CA GLN A 97 9.60 -5.50 33.91
C GLN A 97 9.47 -6.74 33.00
N ALA A 98 8.35 -7.46 33.06
CA ALA A 98 8.06 -8.60 32.19
C ALA A 98 7.91 -8.21 30.70
N GLN A 99 7.33 -7.05 30.39
CA GLN A 99 7.21 -6.57 29.00
C GLN A 99 8.56 -6.15 28.41
N ILE A 100 9.46 -5.58 29.23
CA ILE A 100 10.81 -5.18 28.79
C ILE A 100 11.66 -6.41 28.46
N GLN A 101 11.55 -7.49 29.26
CA GLN A 101 12.24 -8.76 28.99
C GLN A 101 11.67 -9.45 27.73
N GLN A 102 10.36 -9.36 27.49
CA GLN A 102 9.76 -9.91 26.27
C GLN A 102 10.18 -9.12 25.01
N GLU A 103 10.30 -7.80 25.11
CA GLU A 103 10.81 -6.93 24.05
C GLU A 103 12.31 -7.20 23.76
N SER A 104 13.12 -7.45 24.79
CA SER A 104 14.55 -7.78 24.62
C SER A 104 14.74 -9.15 23.97
N HIS A 105 14.04 -10.18 24.42
CA HIS A 105 14.09 -11.52 23.81
C HIS A 105 13.60 -11.49 22.36
N ARG A 106 12.58 -10.68 22.04
CA ARG A 106 12.11 -10.48 20.66
C ARG A 106 13.17 -9.80 19.80
N ARG A 107 13.85 -8.78 20.31
CA ARG A 107 14.96 -8.10 19.61
C ARG A 107 16.16 -9.02 19.41
N GLU A 108 16.48 -9.85 20.39
CA GLU A 108 17.55 -10.85 20.28
C GLU A 108 17.21 -11.94 19.26
N ALA A 109 15.97 -12.44 19.25
CA ALA A 109 15.49 -13.39 18.25
C ALA A 109 15.55 -12.80 16.83
N VAL A 110 15.14 -11.54 16.64
CA VAL A 110 15.24 -10.83 15.35
C VAL A 110 16.69 -10.65 14.93
N ASN A 111 17.58 -10.25 15.85
CA ASN A 111 19.01 -10.12 15.57
C ASN A 111 19.67 -11.47 15.26
N HIS A 112 19.25 -12.54 15.92
CA HIS A 112 19.73 -13.90 15.63
C HIS A 112 19.28 -14.37 14.25
N LEU A 113 18.02 -14.13 13.88
CA LEU A 113 17.51 -14.38 12.53
C LEU A 113 18.23 -13.55 11.47
N ALA A 114 18.57 -12.29 11.77
CA ALA A 114 19.35 -11.44 10.87
C ALA A 114 20.79 -11.96 10.67
N LYS A 115 21.45 -12.44 11.74
CA LYS A 115 22.77 -13.08 11.66
C LYS A 115 22.76 -14.38 10.88
N LEU A 116 21.69 -15.18 10.99
CA LEU A 116 21.53 -16.39 10.18
C LEU A 116 21.30 -16.05 8.70
N ARG A 117 20.52 -15.01 8.41
CA ARG A 117 20.33 -14.50 7.03
C ARG A 117 21.62 -13.96 6.42
N SER A 118 22.50 -13.32 7.21
CA SER A 118 23.78 -12.80 6.72
C SER A 118 24.86 -13.86 6.50
N ARG A 119 24.66 -15.10 6.97
CA ARG A 119 25.60 -16.21 6.77
C ARG A 119 25.32 -17.04 5.53
N LYS A 120 24.17 -16.83 4.87
CA LYS A 120 23.84 -17.52 3.63
C LYS A 120 24.67 -16.92 2.47
N PRO A 121 25.28 -17.76 1.61
CA PRO A 121 25.83 -17.28 0.36
C PRO A 121 24.74 -16.54 -0.42
N THR A 122 25.02 -15.28 -0.76
CA THR A 122 24.12 -14.43 -1.57
C THR A 122 24.80 -13.97 -2.86
N ASP A 123 26.04 -14.40 -3.07
CA ASP A 123 26.82 -14.01 -4.24
C ASP A 123 26.35 -14.81 -5.46
N LYS A 124 26.06 -14.07 -6.52
CA LYS A 124 25.60 -14.55 -7.82
C LYS A 124 26.61 -14.20 -8.92
N THR A 125 27.80 -13.72 -8.57
CA THR A 125 28.88 -13.42 -9.52
C THR A 125 29.65 -14.68 -9.86
N LEU A 126 29.90 -14.93 -11.15
CA LEU A 126 30.85 -15.99 -11.53
C LEU A 126 32.27 -15.56 -11.13
N PRO A 127 33.11 -16.49 -10.64
CA PRO A 127 34.50 -16.19 -10.32
C PRO A 127 35.33 -15.73 -11.54
N ASP A 128 36.15 -14.68 -11.38
CA ASP A 128 36.88 -14.02 -12.48
C ASP A 128 37.87 -14.94 -13.22
N GLY A 129 37.68 -15.22 -14.51
CA GLY A 129 38.54 -16.13 -15.30
C GLY A 129 38.06 -17.58 -15.33
N VAL A 130 36.82 -17.86 -14.90
CA VAL A 130 36.17 -19.16 -15.19
C VAL A 130 35.98 -19.36 -16.70
N GLU A 131 35.81 -18.27 -17.45
CA GLU A 131 35.69 -18.23 -18.92
C GLU A 131 36.81 -19.02 -19.63
N GLU A 132 38.04 -18.94 -19.12
CA GLU A 132 39.23 -19.59 -19.72
C GLU A 132 39.30 -21.10 -19.45
N THR A 133 38.60 -21.58 -18.41
CA THR A 133 38.64 -22.98 -17.96
C THR A 133 37.54 -23.86 -18.55
N LEU A 134 36.56 -23.26 -19.22
CA LEU A 134 35.42 -23.97 -19.80
C LEU A 134 35.77 -24.53 -21.18
N VAL A 135 35.56 -25.84 -21.38
CA VAL A 135 35.81 -26.52 -22.66
C VAL A 135 34.50 -26.63 -23.45
N GLY A 136 34.33 -25.85 -24.53
CA GLY A 136 33.17 -25.98 -25.44
C GLY A 136 32.81 -24.73 -26.28
N GLU A 137 32.09 -24.94 -27.38
CA GLU A 137 31.56 -23.92 -28.31
C GLU A 137 30.51 -23.02 -27.62
N GLY A 138 30.84 -21.74 -27.40
CA GLY A 138 29.89 -20.68 -27.07
C GLY A 138 29.80 -20.30 -25.59
N ASP A 139 30.87 -19.68 -25.07
CA ASP A 139 31.00 -18.88 -23.83
C ASP A 139 29.73 -18.77 -22.93
N VAL A 140 29.44 -19.85 -22.20
CA VAL A 140 28.31 -19.97 -21.25
C VAL A 140 28.42 -18.93 -20.13
N ALA A 141 29.65 -18.57 -19.73
CA ALA A 141 29.90 -17.56 -18.71
C ALA A 141 29.50 -16.15 -19.19
N VAL A 142 29.80 -15.80 -20.44
CA VAL A 142 29.30 -14.55 -21.05
C VAL A 142 27.77 -14.57 -21.23
N ALA A 143 27.17 -15.69 -21.60
CA ALA A 143 25.72 -15.81 -21.68
C ALA A 143 25.05 -15.60 -20.31
N TYR A 144 25.59 -16.19 -19.24
CA TYR A 144 25.14 -15.99 -17.87
C TYR A 144 25.26 -14.53 -17.43
N LYS A 145 26.41 -13.89 -17.72
CA LYS A 145 26.62 -12.46 -17.42
C LYS A 145 25.60 -11.56 -18.11
N LYS A 146 25.30 -11.82 -19.39
CA LYS A 146 24.26 -11.12 -20.15
C LYS A 146 22.87 -11.34 -19.55
N LEU A 147 22.55 -12.57 -19.14
CA LEU A 147 21.26 -12.89 -18.52
C LEU A 147 21.08 -12.14 -17.20
N ARG A 148 22.14 -12.06 -16.38
CA ARG A 148 22.13 -11.32 -15.12
C ARG A 148 22.00 -9.81 -15.32
N ASP A 149 22.66 -9.25 -16.33
CA ASP A 149 22.50 -7.84 -16.69
C ASP A 149 21.07 -7.54 -17.18
N PHE A 150 20.47 -8.47 -17.92
CA PHE A 150 19.08 -8.37 -18.36
C PHE A 150 18.12 -8.44 -17.17
N GLU A 151 18.28 -9.42 -16.27
CA GLU A 151 17.51 -9.57 -15.03
C GLU A 151 17.56 -8.27 -14.20
N ARG A 152 18.76 -7.71 -13.98
CA ARG A 152 18.93 -6.45 -13.25
C ARG A 152 18.15 -5.29 -13.87
N ARG A 153 18.11 -5.21 -15.21
CA ARG A 153 17.35 -4.18 -15.94
C ARG A 153 15.85 -4.43 -15.85
N LEU A 154 15.42 -5.69 -15.94
CA LEU A 154 14.04 -6.10 -15.82
C LEU A 154 13.52 -5.76 -14.41
N ASP A 155 14.23 -6.16 -13.35
CA ASP A 155 13.86 -5.89 -11.96
C ASP A 155 13.78 -4.39 -11.66
N ALA A 156 14.74 -3.61 -12.17
CA ALA A 156 14.73 -2.16 -12.04
C ALA A 156 13.50 -1.54 -12.74
N THR A 157 13.17 -2.02 -13.94
CA THR A 157 12.02 -1.55 -14.71
C THR A 157 10.71 -1.96 -14.07
N MET A 158 10.60 -3.21 -13.61
CA MET A 158 9.41 -3.75 -12.95
C MET A 158 9.16 -3.04 -11.62
N SER A 159 10.19 -2.85 -10.80
CA SER A 159 10.08 -2.12 -9.54
C SER A 159 9.67 -0.67 -9.77
N ARG A 160 10.28 0.02 -10.75
CA ARG A 160 9.89 1.38 -11.13
C ARG A 160 8.44 1.44 -11.61
N LYS A 161 8.04 0.57 -12.55
CA LYS A 161 6.66 0.55 -13.07
C LYS A 161 5.63 0.21 -12.01
N ARG A 162 5.95 -0.71 -11.08
CA ARG A 162 5.08 -1.00 -9.95
C ARG A 162 4.91 0.21 -9.04
N LEU A 163 5.99 0.96 -8.75
CA LEU A 163 5.91 2.21 -8.00
C LEU A 163 5.10 3.28 -8.75
N ASP A 164 5.31 3.42 -10.06
CA ASP A 164 4.52 4.33 -10.90
C ASP A 164 3.03 3.99 -10.87
N ILE A 165 2.68 2.69 -10.90
CA ILE A 165 1.29 2.22 -10.78
C ILE A 165 0.73 2.52 -9.39
N VAL A 166 1.49 2.27 -8.32
CA VAL A 166 1.08 2.59 -6.94
C VAL A 166 0.85 4.10 -6.79
N ASP A 167 1.72 4.94 -7.35
CA ASP A 167 1.54 6.40 -7.36
C ASP A 167 0.36 6.83 -8.23
N SER A 168 0.13 6.18 -9.37
CA SER A 168 -1.02 6.47 -10.22
C SER A 168 -2.34 6.05 -9.57
N VAL A 169 -2.37 4.98 -8.77
CA VAL A 169 -3.56 4.53 -8.04
C VAL A 169 -3.89 5.44 -6.87
N SER A 170 -2.88 6.09 -6.28
CA SER A 170 -3.07 7.06 -5.21
C SER A 170 -3.65 8.38 -5.74
N ARG A 171 -3.34 8.75 -6.99
CA ARG A 171 -3.96 9.87 -7.70
C ARG A 171 -5.37 9.46 -8.17
N ASN A 172 -6.40 9.83 -7.41
CA ASN A 172 -7.78 9.49 -7.77
C ASN A 172 -8.29 10.37 -8.93
N ALA A 173 -8.09 9.92 -10.17
CA ALA A 173 -8.71 10.54 -11.34
C ALA A 173 -10.19 10.12 -11.41
N LYS A 174 -11.08 11.09 -11.18
CA LYS A 174 -12.52 10.91 -11.34
C LYS A 174 -12.96 11.34 -12.74
N ARG A 175 -13.89 10.60 -13.33
CA ARG A 175 -14.59 10.97 -14.56
C ARG A 175 -15.99 11.44 -14.23
N TYR A 176 -16.52 12.38 -15.00
CA TYR A 176 -17.89 12.84 -14.80
C TYR A 176 -18.81 12.18 -15.82
N LYS A 177 -19.89 11.58 -15.33
CA LYS A 177 -20.97 10.97 -16.12
C LYS A 177 -22.31 11.62 -15.81
N THR A 178 -23.29 11.41 -16.67
CA THR A 178 -24.65 11.94 -16.49
C THR A 178 -25.53 10.89 -15.80
N LEU A 179 -25.98 11.20 -14.59
CA LEU A 179 -27.02 10.47 -13.88
C LEU A 179 -28.37 11.07 -14.24
N ARG A 180 -29.23 10.29 -14.88
CA ARG A 180 -30.61 10.69 -15.18
C ARG A 180 -31.53 10.27 -14.05
N VAL A 181 -32.33 11.20 -13.56
CA VAL A 181 -33.34 11.00 -12.51
C VAL A 181 -34.72 11.20 -13.11
N TRP A 182 -35.58 10.19 -12.96
CA TRP A 182 -37.00 10.24 -13.32
C TRP A 182 -37.84 10.39 -12.05
N ILE A 183 -38.73 11.36 -12.06
CA ILE A 183 -39.72 11.55 -11.00
C ILE A 183 -41.10 11.37 -11.62
N THR A 184 -41.85 10.43 -11.09
CA THR A 184 -43.26 10.18 -11.46
C THR A 184 -44.13 10.20 -10.22
N ASN A 185 -45.41 10.48 -10.41
CA ASN A 185 -46.41 10.22 -9.40
C ASN A 185 -47.57 9.41 -9.96
N THR A 186 -48.16 8.59 -9.10
CA THR A 186 -49.41 7.88 -9.35
C THR A 186 -50.38 8.20 -8.23
N VAL A 187 -51.68 8.08 -8.48
CA VAL A 187 -52.73 8.42 -7.51
C VAL A 187 -53.73 7.29 -7.39
N GLU A 188 -54.22 7.09 -6.17
CA GLU A 188 -55.18 6.05 -5.79
C GLU A 188 -56.29 6.69 -4.96
N ASP A 189 -57.52 6.19 -5.09
CA ASP A 189 -58.70 6.63 -4.33
C ASP A 189 -59.02 8.14 -4.47
N GLN A 190 -58.70 8.73 -5.62
CA GLN A 190 -59.07 10.12 -5.93
C GLN A 190 -60.57 10.26 -6.22
N TYR A 191 -61.12 11.45 -5.97
CA TYR A 191 -62.56 11.71 -6.15
C TYR A 191 -63.09 11.36 -7.55
N TRP A 192 -62.25 11.48 -8.59
CA TRP A 192 -62.58 11.17 -9.98
C TRP A 192 -62.33 9.70 -10.35
N GLN A 193 -61.62 8.92 -9.52
CA GLN A 193 -61.40 7.49 -9.72
C GLN A 193 -62.60 6.66 -9.21
N ASN A 194 -63.28 7.16 -8.17
CA ASN A 194 -64.39 6.46 -7.53
C ASN A 194 -65.74 6.81 -8.15
N ASN A 195 -65.99 6.28 -9.35
CA ASN A 195 -67.24 6.52 -10.07
C ASN A 195 -68.37 5.52 -9.74
N ASN A 196 -68.28 4.79 -8.62
CA ASN A 196 -69.18 3.66 -8.31
C ASN A 196 -69.92 3.76 -6.97
N PHE A 197 -70.12 4.97 -6.44
CA PHE A 197 -71.00 5.15 -5.29
C PHE A 197 -72.46 5.04 -5.73
N ASN A 198 -73.12 3.94 -5.35
CA ASN A 198 -74.57 3.82 -5.40
C ASN A 198 -75.18 4.93 -4.53
N VAL A 199 -76.02 5.77 -5.14
CA VAL A 199 -76.55 7.03 -4.60
C VAL A 199 -77.40 6.83 -3.33
N ASP A 200 -77.74 5.59 -2.98
CA ASP A 200 -78.62 5.22 -1.86
C ASP A 200 -77.92 4.66 -0.60
N SER A 201 -76.59 4.54 -0.56
CA SER A 201 -75.88 4.07 0.65
C SER A 201 -75.11 5.22 1.31
N PHE A 202 -75.75 5.88 2.26
CA PHE A 202 -75.21 6.94 3.11
C PHE A 202 -74.23 6.41 4.18
N ASP A 203 -73.32 5.54 3.77
CA ASP A 203 -72.24 5.03 4.61
C ASP A 203 -70.93 5.57 4.04
N PHE A 204 -70.40 6.62 4.66
CA PHE A 204 -69.07 7.13 4.35
C PHE A 204 -68.08 6.18 5.02
N PRO A 205 -67.40 5.24 4.32
CA PRO A 205 -66.30 4.55 4.95
C PRO A 205 -65.24 5.62 5.22
N SER A 206 -65.04 5.95 6.49
CA SER A 206 -64.06 6.93 6.99
C SER A 206 -62.60 6.56 6.69
N ASN A 207 -62.37 5.64 5.74
CA ASN A 207 -61.13 4.92 5.48
C ASN A 207 -60.74 4.96 3.99
N LEU A 208 -61.47 5.72 3.15
CA LEU A 208 -61.07 6.02 1.78
C LEU A 208 -60.42 7.41 1.74
N GLU A 209 -59.18 7.46 2.20
CA GLU A 209 -58.39 8.69 2.14
C GLU A 209 -57.65 8.71 0.80
N SER A 210 -57.91 9.72 -0.03
CA SER A 210 -57.22 9.90 -1.31
C SER A 210 -55.71 9.92 -1.11
N THR A 211 -54.99 9.16 -1.92
CA THR A 211 -53.54 9.02 -1.78
C THR A 211 -52.79 9.25 -3.07
N TYR A 212 -51.54 9.66 -2.94
CA TYR A 212 -50.58 9.73 -4.03
C TYR A 212 -49.31 8.97 -3.65
N ARG A 213 -48.66 8.41 -4.67
CA ARG A 213 -47.35 7.76 -4.57
C ARG A 213 -46.39 8.48 -5.49
N VAL A 214 -45.26 8.92 -4.95
CA VAL A 214 -44.16 9.48 -5.76
C VAL A 214 -43.07 8.45 -5.88
N LYS A 215 -42.55 8.28 -7.08
CA LYS A 215 -41.44 7.41 -7.41
C LYS A 215 -40.28 8.25 -7.95
N ILE A 216 -39.12 8.13 -7.31
CA ILE A 216 -37.86 8.77 -7.70
C ILE A 216 -36.91 7.65 -8.14
N GLU A 217 -36.62 7.57 -9.42
CA GLU A 217 -35.74 6.57 -10.01
C GLU A 217 -34.50 7.24 -10.60
N GLY A 218 -33.31 6.66 -10.41
CA GLY A 218 -32.08 7.20 -10.97
C GLY A 218 -31.25 6.14 -11.69
N ARG A 219 -30.68 6.49 -12.83
CA ARG A 219 -29.81 5.61 -13.60
C ARG A 219 -28.68 6.38 -14.27
N LEU A 220 -27.47 5.83 -14.18
CA LEU A 220 -26.32 6.37 -14.88
C LEU A 220 -26.49 6.13 -16.38
N LEU A 221 -26.30 7.17 -17.18
CA LEU A 221 -26.23 7.06 -18.62
C LEU A 221 -24.83 6.58 -19.01
N ASP A 222 -24.79 5.63 -19.93
CA ASP A 222 -23.55 5.19 -20.56
C ASP A 222 -23.19 6.22 -21.64
N ASP A 223 -21.96 6.70 -21.66
CA ASP A 223 -21.48 7.59 -22.73
C ASP A 223 -21.38 6.77 -24.03
N GLU A 224 -21.76 7.33 -25.18
CA GLU A 224 -21.74 6.63 -26.48
C GLU A 224 -20.37 6.02 -26.82
N ASP A 225 -19.29 6.59 -26.26
CA ASP A 225 -17.92 6.11 -26.40
C ASP A 225 -17.60 4.79 -25.67
N GLU A 226 -18.36 4.40 -24.63
CA GLU A 226 -18.15 3.13 -23.91
C GLU A 226 -18.73 1.93 -24.68
N ILE A 227 -19.82 2.14 -25.42
CA ILE A 227 -20.48 1.11 -26.23
C ILE A 227 -19.52 0.58 -27.31
N THR A 228 -18.67 1.43 -27.86
CA THR A 228 -17.71 1.04 -28.91
C THR A 228 -16.54 0.18 -28.40
N LYS A 229 -16.22 0.24 -27.10
CA LYS A 229 -15.08 -0.51 -26.51
C LYS A 229 -15.49 -1.86 -25.93
N ASP A 230 -16.70 -1.94 -25.37
CA ASP A 230 -17.21 -3.21 -24.83
C ASP A 230 -17.58 -4.21 -25.94
N GLU A 231 -17.81 -3.75 -27.20
CA GLU A 231 -18.02 -4.63 -28.35
C GLU A 231 -16.72 -5.22 -28.94
N GLU A 232 -15.56 -4.60 -28.74
CA GLU A 232 -14.26 -5.12 -29.23
C GLU A 232 -13.61 -6.14 -28.27
N ASP A 233 -13.92 -6.09 -26.97
CA ASP A 233 -13.37 -7.00 -25.95
C ASP A 233 -14.29 -8.22 -25.67
N GLY A 234 -15.34 -8.39 -26.48
CA GLY A 234 -16.24 -9.54 -26.50
C GLY A 234 -15.60 -10.76 -27.15
N ASP A 235 -14.85 -11.50 -26.35
CA ASP A 235 -14.14 -12.76 -26.59
C ASP A 235 -14.68 -13.63 -27.76
N LYS A 236 -13.78 -13.90 -28.72
CA LYS A 236 -13.89 -15.01 -29.67
C LYS A 236 -13.74 -16.33 -28.90
N MET A 237 -14.83 -17.06 -28.70
CA MET A 237 -14.77 -18.48 -28.43
C MET A 237 -15.51 -19.25 -29.53
N ASP A 238 -14.71 -19.91 -30.35
CA ASP A 238 -15.11 -20.86 -31.39
C ASP A 238 -15.58 -22.17 -30.74
N THR A 239 -16.84 -22.55 -30.94
CA THR A 239 -17.23 -23.95 -31.14
C THR A 239 -18.41 -24.04 -32.11
N THR A 240 -18.11 -24.57 -33.27
CA THR A 240 -18.99 -25.18 -34.28
C THR A 240 -20.13 -26.04 -33.68
N ASP A 241 -21.39 -25.78 -34.04
CA ASP A 241 -22.27 -26.73 -34.76
C ASP A 241 -23.60 -26.06 -35.19
N ASP A 242 -24.16 -26.62 -36.25
CA ASP A 242 -25.22 -26.23 -37.19
C ASP A 242 -26.66 -26.14 -36.62
N SER A 243 -27.45 -25.16 -37.11
CA SER A 243 -28.82 -25.34 -37.64
C SER A 243 -29.65 -24.03 -37.70
N THR A 244 -29.94 -23.62 -38.93
CA THR A 244 -31.04 -22.78 -39.45
C THR A 244 -32.17 -22.28 -38.51
N LYS A 245 -32.42 -20.95 -38.51
CA LYS A 245 -33.66 -20.30 -39.02
C LYS A 245 -33.63 -18.76 -38.95
N THR A 246 -34.08 -18.16 -40.05
CA THR A 246 -34.33 -16.74 -40.31
C THR A 246 -35.47 -16.14 -39.47
N ALA A 247 -35.31 -14.92 -38.95
CA ALA A 247 -36.30 -13.84 -38.96
C ALA A 247 -35.76 -12.52 -38.36
N THR A 248 -35.85 -11.45 -39.15
CA THR A 248 -35.75 -10.04 -38.77
C THR A 248 -36.74 -9.64 -37.67
N LYS A 249 -36.28 -8.94 -36.63
CA LYS A 249 -37.06 -7.92 -35.89
C LYS A 249 -36.14 -7.00 -35.08
N SER A 250 -36.05 -5.76 -35.56
CA SER A 250 -35.59 -4.57 -34.86
C SER A 250 -36.43 -4.32 -33.61
N GLY A 251 -35.76 -4.17 -32.46
CA GLY A 251 -36.39 -3.87 -31.17
C GLY A 251 -35.43 -4.17 -30.02
N ALA A 252 -34.33 -3.44 -29.94
CA ALA A 252 -33.38 -3.54 -28.84
C ALA A 252 -34.05 -3.01 -27.55
N LYS A 253 -34.58 -3.91 -26.72
CA LYS A 253 -34.73 -3.66 -25.29
C LYS A 253 -33.33 -3.76 -24.66
N PRO A 254 -32.93 -2.84 -23.76
CA PRO A 254 -31.63 -2.93 -23.12
C PRO A 254 -31.57 -4.20 -22.29
N VAL A 255 -30.57 -5.05 -22.56
CA VAL A 255 -30.27 -6.24 -21.78
C VAL A 255 -29.99 -5.82 -20.33
N PRO A 256 -30.60 -6.47 -19.31
CA PRO A 256 -30.26 -6.20 -17.92
C PRO A 256 -28.84 -6.70 -17.67
N ALA A 257 -27.90 -5.77 -17.49
CA ALA A 257 -26.53 -6.10 -17.11
C ALA A 257 -26.52 -6.85 -15.77
N LYS A 258 -25.58 -7.79 -15.63
CA LYS A 258 -25.42 -8.63 -14.45
C LYS A 258 -25.34 -7.79 -13.16
N PRO A 259 -26.04 -8.20 -12.08
CA PRO A 259 -26.04 -7.49 -10.80
C PRO A 259 -24.64 -7.54 -10.18
N GLY A 260 -23.95 -6.41 -10.18
CA GLY A 260 -22.59 -6.26 -9.62
C GLY A 260 -21.69 -5.29 -10.37
N GLN A 261 -22.05 -4.85 -11.58
CA GLN A 261 -21.19 -4.00 -12.43
C GLN A 261 -21.68 -2.56 -12.66
N ARG A 262 -22.82 -2.14 -12.08
CA ARG A 262 -23.39 -0.82 -12.31
C ARG A 262 -23.56 -0.04 -11.01
N TYR A 263 -23.15 1.23 -11.03
CA TYR A 263 -23.38 2.16 -9.94
C TYR A 263 -24.87 2.41 -9.79
N ARG A 264 -25.41 2.15 -8.59
CA ARG A 264 -26.82 2.37 -8.25
C ARG A 264 -27.08 3.83 -7.92
N PHE A 265 -28.32 4.30 -8.02
CA PHE A 265 -28.69 5.69 -7.69
C PHE A 265 -28.21 6.11 -6.30
N SER A 266 -28.44 5.28 -5.27
CA SER A 266 -28.04 5.56 -3.90
C SER A 266 -26.52 5.61 -3.70
N HIS A 267 -25.69 5.14 -4.64
CA HIS A 267 -24.23 5.23 -4.57
C HIS A 267 -23.75 6.68 -4.51
N PHE A 268 -24.37 7.56 -5.29
CA PHE A 268 -23.93 8.93 -5.51
C PHE A 268 -24.36 9.93 -4.43
N PHE A 269 -25.25 9.52 -3.51
CA PHE A 269 -25.82 10.42 -2.50
C PHE A 269 -25.64 9.88 -1.08
N LYS A 270 -25.38 10.80 -0.12
CA LYS A 270 -25.25 10.49 1.31
C LYS A 270 -26.57 10.67 2.04
N ALA A 271 -27.44 11.53 1.52
CA ALA A 271 -28.78 11.73 1.99
C ALA A 271 -29.68 12.22 0.85
N LEU A 272 -30.98 12.02 1.02
CA LEU A 272 -32.05 12.53 0.18
C LEU A 272 -33.15 13.06 1.11
N THR A 273 -33.60 14.29 0.92
CA THR A 273 -34.78 14.81 1.61
C THR A 273 -35.83 15.29 0.62
N VAL A 274 -37.11 15.19 1.00
CA VAL A 274 -38.23 15.75 0.24
C VAL A 274 -38.96 16.74 1.13
N ASP A 275 -38.85 18.02 0.77
CA ASP A 275 -39.52 19.12 1.44
C ASP A 275 -40.80 19.48 0.68
N PHE A 276 -41.87 19.76 1.42
CA PHE A 276 -43.16 20.15 0.85
C PHE A 276 -43.33 21.66 1.00
N ASP A 277 -43.61 22.37 -0.10
CA ASP A 277 -43.90 23.81 -0.05
C ASP A 277 -45.27 23.98 0.62
N GLN A 278 -45.27 24.48 1.86
CA GLN A 278 -46.51 24.75 2.57
C GLN A 278 -47.13 26.06 2.06
N PRO A 279 -48.39 26.08 1.59
CA PRO A 279 -49.10 27.33 1.40
C PRO A 279 -49.40 27.94 2.78
N THR A 280 -48.68 29.00 3.10
CA THR A 280 -48.78 29.79 4.34
C THR A 280 -50.14 30.49 4.54
N ALA A 281 -51.11 30.29 3.65
CA ALA A 281 -52.38 31.03 3.63
C ALA A 281 -53.43 30.51 4.63
N SER A 282 -53.30 29.29 5.14
CA SER A 282 -54.22 28.74 6.15
C SER A 282 -53.40 28.12 7.26
N GLY A 283 -53.30 28.79 8.42
CA GLY A 283 -52.54 28.37 9.61
C GLY A 283 -53.00 27.07 10.29
N ARG A 284 -53.56 26.11 9.54
CA ARG A 284 -53.72 24.72 9.92
C ARG A 284 -52.55 23.93 9.35
N LEU A 285 -51.78 23.28 10.22
CA LEU A 285 -50.82 22.25 9.81
C LEU A 285 -51.62 21.09 9.20
N PRO A 286 -51.44 20.72 7.92
CA PRO A 286 -51.90 19.44 7.44
C PRO A 286 -51.14 18.36 8.22
N VAL A 287 -51.84 17.34 8.70
CA VAL A 287 -51.32 16.32 9.62
C VAL A 287 -50.19 15.46 9.00
N ASP A 288 -49.90 15.60 7.70
CA ASP A 288 -49.01 14.68 6.97
C ASP A 288 -47.98 15.35 6.02
N THR A 289 -47.50 16.56 6.34
CA THR A 289 -46.44 17.26 5.56
C THR A 289 -45.04 17.11 6.16
N THR A 290 -44.79 16.07 6.96
CA THR A 290 -43.44 15.81 7.51
C THR A 290 -42.41 15.68 6.38
N ALA A 291 -41.17 16.16 6.51
CA ALA A 291 -40.19 15.93 5.45
C ALA A 291 -39.85 14.43 5.35
N ILE A 292 -39.67 13.92 4.13
CA ILE A 292 -39.19 12.54 3.93
C ILE A 292 -37.68 12.58 3.93
N GLU A 293 -37.03 11.77 4.76
CA GLU A 293 -35.58 11.73 4.87
C GLU A 293 -35.06 10.32 4.67
N TRP A 294 -34.10 10.18 3.77
CA TRP A 294 -33.23 9.02 3.66
C TRP A 294 -31.79 9.45 3.91
N LYS A 295 -31.10 8.72 4.78
CA LYS A 295 -29.67 8.87 5.06
C LYS A 295 -28.97 7.55 4.79
N LYS A 296 -27.84 7.60 4.09
CA LYS A 296 -27.00 6.43 3.85
C LYS A 296 -26.45 5.95 5.20
N PRO A 297 -26.69 4.69 5.60
CA PRO A 297 -26.13 4.15 6.83
C PRO A 297 -24.61 4.08 6.75
N GLU A 298 -23.95 4.43 7.85
CA GLU A 298 -22.50 4.38 7.96
C GLU A 298 -22.01 2.93 7.87
N ARG A 299 -20.93 2.70 7.11
CA ARG A 299 -20.34 1.36 6.98
C ARG A 299 -19.75 0.95 8.33
N THR A 300 -20.37 -0.01 9.01
CA THR A 300 -19.76 -0.61 10.20
C THR A 300 -18.57 -1.50 9.80
N PRO A 301 -17.50 -1.56 10.61
CA PRO A 301 -16.30 -2.36 10.30
C PRO A 301 -16.53 -3.89 10.28
N ALA A 302 -17.75 -4.36 10.57
CA ALA A 302 -18.08 -5.77 10.74
C ALA A 302 -18.67 -6.47 9.50
N GLY A 303 -18.86 -5.76 8.38
CA GLY A 303 -19.35 -6.37 7.13
C GLY A 303 -18.95 -5.60 5.88
N PRO A 304 -18.49 -6.26 4.80
CA PRO A 304 -18.03 -5.57 3.58
C PRO A 304 -19.16 -4.96 2.73
N ASN A 305 -20.41 -5.33 2.97
CA ASN A 305 -21.55 -4.95 2.14
C ASN A 305 -22.51 -4.01 2.88
N LEU A 306 -22.99 -2.99 2.16
CA LEU A 306 -24.09 -2.14 2.62
C LEU A 306 -25.38 -2.97 2.77
N PRO A 307 -26.27 -2.66 3.73
CA PRO A 307 -27.57 -3.31 3.80
C PRO A 307 -28.34 -3.07 2.50
N ALA A 308 -29.15 -4.04 2.06
CA ALA A 308 -29.89 -3.93 0.79
C ALA A 308 -30.82 -2.69 0.73
N SER A 309 -31.28 -2.19 1.89
CA SER A 309 -32.06 -0.95 2.01
C SER A 309 -31.27 0.33 1.73
N ALA A 310 -29.93 0.26 1.68
CA ALA A 310 -29.04 1.37 1.37
C ALA A 310 -28.55 1.37 -0.08
N ASP A 311 -28.85 0.32 -0.85
CA ASP A 311 -28.41 0.14 -2.23
C ASP A 311 -29.60 -0.01 -3.19
N PHE A 312 -30.12 1.10 -3.71
CA PHE A 312 -31.33 1.15 -4.53
C PHE A 312 -31.19 2.10 -5.71
N ASP A 313 -31.93 1.81 -6.78
CA ASP A 313 -32.15 2.72 -7.92
C ASP A 313 -33.45 3.52 -7.79
N GLU A 314 -34.35 3.09 -6.92
CA GLU A 314 -35.70 3.62 -6.79
C GLU A 314 -36.04 3.91 -5.31
N LEU A 315 -36.52 5.12 -5.05
CA LEU A 315 -37.13 5.51 -3.79
C LEU A 315 -38.59 5.87 -4.03
N THR A 316 -39.51 5.18 -3.33
CA THR A 316 -40.94 5.48 -3.40
C THR A 316 -41.51 5.83 -2.04
N PHE A 317 -42.43 6.77 -1.99
CA PHE A 317 -43.24 7.05 -0.81
C PHE A 317 -44.70 7.25 -1.16
N LYS A 318 -45.59 6.94 -0.23
CA LYS A 318 -47.05 7.10 -0.35
C LYS A 318 -47.54 7.99 0.78
N ARG A 319 -48.42 8.93 0.46
CA ARG A 319 -49.05 9.87 1.42
C ARG A 319 -50.49 10.17 1.03
N HIS A 320 -51.23 10.71 2.00
CA HIS A 320 -52.59 11.19 1.79
C HIS A 320 -52.58 12.59 1.16
N GLY A 321 -53.48 12.81 0.22
CA GLY A 321 -53.65 14.09 -0.46
C GLY A 321 -54.51 13.98 -1.72
N ASP A 322 -55.36 14.99 -1.88
CA ASP A 322 -56.30 15.20 -2.98
C ASP A 322 -55.97 16.47 -3.80
N GLU A 323 -55.06 17.32 -3.31
CA GLU A 323 -54.62 18.55 -3.97
C GLU A 323 -53.22 18.45 -4.57
N ASN A 324 -52.94 19.32 -5.55
CA ASN A 324 -51.62 19.45 -6.15
C ASN A 324 -50.64 20.13 -5.18
N VAL A 325 -49.48 19.53 -4.95
CA VAL A 325 -48.48 20.02 -4.00
C VAL A 325 -47.12 20.18 -4.67
N ASN A 326 -46.47 21.31 -4.47
CA ASN A 326 -45.08 21.51 -4.87
C ASN A 326 -44.14 20.91 -3.83
N ILE A 327 -43.16 20.15 -4.28
CA ILE A 327 -42.11 19.57 -3.46
C ILE A 327 -40.74 19.94 -4.01
N THR A 328 -39.75 19.97 -3.13
CA THR A 328 -38.35 20.08 -3.49
C THR A 328 -37.62 18.83 -3.01
N ILE A 329 -37.06 18.06 -3.94
CA ILE A 329 -36.22 16.91 -3.64
C ILE A 329 -34.77 17.40 -3.53
N ASN A 330 -34.18 17.31 -2.34
CA ASN A 330 -32.80 17.67 -2.07
C ASN A 330 -31.92 16.42 -2.11
N LEU A 331 -30.92 16.41 -2.98
CA LEU A 331 -29.95 15.32 -3.10
C LEU A 331 -28.59 15.77 -2.55
N TYR A 332 -28.11 15.13 -1.50
CA TYR A 332 -26.81 15.43 -0.90
C TYR A 332 -25.74 14.51 -1.51
N ARG A 333 -24.82 15.09 -2.29
CA ARG A 333 -23.74 14.33 -2.96
C ARG A 333 -22.88 13.54 -1.97
N HIS A 334 -22.49 12.34 -2.37
CA HIS A 334 -21.54 11.48 -1.69
C HIS A 334 -20.30 11.33 -2.57
N GLU A 335 -19.25 12.06 -2.22
CA GLU A 335 -17.97 12.01 -2.90
C GLU A 335 -16.88 11.58 -1.91
N ASP A 336 -16.01 10.66 -2.33
CA ASP A 336 -14.82 10.25 -1.59
C ASP A 336 -13.56 10.62 -2.41
N PRO A 337 -12.66 11.50 -1.92
CA PRO A 337 -12.75 12.29 -0.69
C PRO A 337 -13.89 13.33 -0.71
N GLU A 338 -14.36 13.77 0.46
CA GLU A 338 -15.46 14.74 0.58
C GLU A 338 -15.09 16.10 -0.02
N ARG A 339 -16.01 16.64 -0.85
CA ARG A 339 -15.93 17.98 -1.41
C ARG A 339 -16.73 18.98 -0.58
N TYR A 340 -16.19 20.18 -0.48
CA TYR A 340 -16.76 21.30 0.24
C TYR A 340 -17.00 22.48 -0.71
N GLU A 341 -18.00 23.29 -0.39
CA GLU A 341 -18.17 24.61 -0.97
C GLU A 341 -17.16 25.56 -0.32
N LEU A 342 -16.46 26.35 -1.13
CA LEU A 342 -15.45 27.27 -0.66
C LEU A 342 -16.06 28.64 -0.35
N SER A 343 -15.54 29.32 0.67
CA SER A 343 -15.87 30.73 0.90
C SER A 343 -15.46 31.57 -0.33
N PRO A 344 -16.15 32.68 -0.63
CA PRO A 344 -15.76 33.56 -1.74
C PRO A 344 -14.31 34.04 -1.62
N GLU A 345 -13.83 34.28 -0.40
CA GLU A 345 -12.45 34.70 -0.11
C GLU A 345 -11.41 33.65 -0.53
N LEU A 346 -11.69 32.36 -0.27
CA LEU A 346 -10.81 31.27 -0.69
C LEU A 346 -10.97 30.96 -2.18
N SER A 347 -12.18 31.08 -2.70
CA SER A 347 -12.51 30.89 -4.11
C SER A 347 -11.76 31.87 -5.01
N ASP A 348 -11.69 33.15 -4.63
CA ASP A 348 -10.97 34.19 -5.37
C ASP A 348 -9.45 33.94 -5.44
N VAL A 349 -8.86 33.28 -4.43
CA VAL A 349 -7.42 32.99 -4.36
C VAL A 349 -7.06 31.77 -5.20
N ILE A 350 -7.85 30.69 -5.11
CA ILE A 350 -7.53 29.40 -5.74
C ILE A 350 -8.26 29.17 -7.07
N ASP A 351 -9.18 30.06 -7.45
CA ASP A 351 -10.02 29.99 -8.65
C ASP A 351 -10.85 28.69 -8.74
N MET A 352 -11.42 28.27 -7.60
CA MET A 352 -12.30 27.10 -7.49
C MET A 352 -13.51 27.42 -6.63
N THR A 353 -14.68 26.91 -6.96
CA THR A 353 -15.91 27.04 -6.14
C THR A 353 -16.13 25.83 -5.22
N GLU A 354 -15.71 24.65 -5.67
CA GLU A 354 -15.83 23.38 -4.96
C GLU A 354 -14.48 22.66 -4.94
N ALA A 355 -13.99 22.27 -3.77
CA ALA A 355 -12.73 21.54 -3.65
C ALA A 355 -12.75 20.55 -2.49
N THR A 356 -11.89 19.53 -2.56
CA THR A 356 -11.55 18.75 -1.38
C THR A 356 -10.66 19.57 -0.44
N ARG A 357 -10.60 19.20 0.84
CA ARG A 357 -9.71 19.86 1.80
C ARG A 357 -8.24 19.86 1.35
N GLN A 358 -7.80 18.75 0.75
CA GLN A 358 -6.42 18.61 0.27
C GLN A 358 -6.16 19.48 -0.98
N GLU A 359 -7.09 19.52 -1.92
CA GLU A 359 -7.02 20.39 -3.10
C GLU A 359 -6.97 21.86 -2.67
N ALA A 360 -7.80 22.30 -1.73
CA ALA A 360 -7.82 23.68 -1.24
C ALA A 360 -6.49 24.09 -0.57
N VAL A 361 -5.91 23.21 0.27
CA VAL A 361 -4.60 23.46 0.90
C VAL A 361 -3.47 23.48 -0.15
N ALA A 362 -3.51 22.57 -1.13
CA ALA A 362 -2.54 22.54 -2.21
C ALA A 362 -2.63 23.79 -3.09
N GLY A 363 -3.84 24.21 -3.46
CA GLY A 363 -4.09 25.43 -4.24
C GLY A 363 -3.61 26.68 -3.51
N LEU A 364 -3.87 26.79 -2.20
CA LEU A 364 -3.35 27.89 -1.39
C LEU A 364 -1.81 27.91 -1.35
N PHE A 365 -1.18 26.75 -1.24
CA PHE A 365 0.28 26.64 -1.28
C PHE A 365 0.87 26.97 -2.67
N GLU A 366 0.19 26.56 -3.73
CA GLU A 366 0.56 26.87 -5.10
C GLU A 366 0.45 28.38 -5.38
N TYR A 367 -0.60 29.03 -4.89
CA TYR A 367 -0.77 30.48 -4.95
C TYR A 367 0.41 31.21 -4.28
N ILE A 368 0.76 30.84 -3.04
CA ILE A 368 1.88 31.44 -2.29
C ILE A 368 3.19 31.32 -3.07
N LYS A 369 3.42 30.18 -3.74
CA LYS A 369 4.61 29.95 -4.57
C LYS A 369 4.59 30.79 -5.85
N LEU A 370 3.45 30.83 -6.54
CA LEU A 370 3.29 31.52 -7.80
C LEU A 370 3.47 33.04 -7.63
N MET A 371 2.93 33.58 -6.55
CA MET A 371 3.06 35.00 -6.18
C MET A 371 4.38 35.33 -5.45
N LYS A 372 5.26 34.33 -5.25
CA LYS A 372 6.58 34.47 -4.58
C LYS A 372 6.50 35.15 -3.22
N LEU A 373 5.52 34.76 -2.41
CA LEU A 373 5.22 35.37 -1.12
C LEU A 373 6.02 34.77 0.06
N GLN A 374 6.82 33.73 -0.19
CA GLN A 374 7.68 33.09 0.82
C GLN A 374 8.83 34.01 1.23
N GLU A 375 9.19 34.00 2.51
CA GLU A 375 10.34 34.74 3.02
C GLU A 375 11.65 33.99 2.68
N ASP A 376 12.70 34.75 2.35
CA ASP A 376 14.00 34.19 1.96
C ASP A 376 14.77 33.58 3.16
N ASP A 377 14.62 34.18 4.35
CA ASP A 377 15.28 33.74 5.59
C ASP A 377 14.62 32.48 6.18
N GLU A 378 13.29 32.49 6.33
CA GLU A 378 12.49 31.37 6.86
C GLU A 378 11.46 30.91 5.83
N LYS A 379 11.84 29.92 5.01
CA LYS A 379 10.99 29.38 3.92
C LYS A 379 9.68 28.74 4.38
N ARG A 380 9.46 28.60 5.70
CA ARG A 380 8.19 28.14 6.28
C ARG A 380 7.20 29.28 6.51
N ASN A 381 7.65 30.53 6.46
CA ASN A 381 6.82 31.72 6.62
C ASN A 381 6.54 32.36 5.27
N PHE A 382 5.42 33.06 5.17
CA PHE A 382 5.04 33.82 3.99
C PHE A 382 4.35 35.12 4.38
N ARG A 383 4.48 36.14 3.52
CA ARG A 383 3.77 37.42 3.64
C ARG A 383 2.44 37.34 2.91
N CYS A 384 1.37 37.80 3.56
CA CYS A 384 0.05 37.85 2.96
C CYS A 384 -0.03 39.07 2.03
N ASP A 385 -0.56 38.88 0.83
CA ASP A 385 -1.01 39.97 -0.03
C ASP A 385 -2.45 40.37 0.34
N ASP A 386 -3.05 41.31 -0.39
CA ASP A 386 -4.39 41.83 -0.10
C ASP A 386 -5.47 40.73 -0.08
N LEU A 387 -5.33 39.69 -0.90
CA LEU A 387 -6.28 38.58 -0.97
C LEU A 387 -6.08 37.59 0.18
N LEU A 388 -4.85 37.20 0.46
CA LEU A 388 -4.53 36.34 1.60
C LEU A 388 -4.79 37.04 2.94
N GLN A 389 -4.63 38.36 3.00
CA GLN A 389 -4.92 39.13 4.20
C GLN A 389 -6.42 39.12 4.51
N LYS A 390 -7.29 39.16 3.49
CA LYS A 390 -8.74 38.97 3.68
C LYS A 390 -9.06 37.57 4.19
N LEU A 391 -8.38 36.55 3.67
CA LEU A 391 -8.63 35.14 4.03
C LEU A 391 -8.11 34.76 5.42
N ILE A 392 -6.89 35.17 5.77
CA ILE A 392 -6.17 34.78 6.99
C ILE A 392 -6.39 35.81 8.11
N GLY A 393 -6.67 37.07 7.76
CA GLY A 393 -6.81 38.18 8.71
C GLY A 393 -5.48 38.62 9.32
N ARG A 394 -4.33 38.25 8.73
CA ARG A 394 -2.98 38.54 9.22
C ARG A 394 -2.06 38.96 8.07
N GLU A 395 -1.02 39.71 8.40
CA GLU A 395 0.00 40.16 7.43
C GLU A 395 1.03 39.07 7.08
N SER A 396 1.17 38.04 7.92
CA SER A 396 2.03 36.90 7.67
C SER A 396 1.41 35.59 8.15
N GLY A 397 1.82 34.48 7.51
CA GLY A 397 1.33 33.15 7.80
C GLY A 397 2.43 32.09 7.84
N HIS A 398 2.08 30.90 8.33
CA HIS A 398 2.98 29.76 8.46
C HIS A 398 2.51 28.58 7.60
N ILE A 399 3.38 28.04 6.74
CA ILE A 399 3.03 27.01 5.74
C ILE A 399 2.52 25.69 6.38
N PRO A 400 3.11 25.17 7.47
CA PRO A 400 2.53 24.03 8.18
C PRO A 400 1.10 24.23 8.70
N GLN A 401 0.67 25.47 8.90
CA GLN A 401 -0.67 25.82 9.38
C GLN A 401 -1.69 26.08 8.26
N LEU A 402 -1.35 25.86 6.99
CA LEU A 402 -2.28 26.11 5.87
C LEU A 402 -3.62 25.40 6.03
N ASN A 403 -3.63 24.19 6.60
CA ASN A 403 -4.88 23.46 6.86
C ASN A 403 -5.77 24.16 7.89
N GLU A 404 -5.17 24.81 8.90
CA GLU A 404 -5.90 25.59 9.91
C GLU A 404 -6.48 26.87 9.30
N TYR A 405 -5.80 27.48 8.33
CA TYR A 405 -6.33 28.63 7.62
C TYR A 405 -7.45 28.25 6.65
N VAL A 406 -7.36 27.09 5.99
CA VAL A 406 -8.38 26.64 5.03
C VAL A 406 -9.65 26.13 5.71
N THR A 407 -9.54 25.41 6.84
CA THR A 407 -10.69 24.73 7.48
C THR A 407 -11.90 25.63 7.76
N PRO A 408 -11.76 26.87 8.28
CA PRO A 408 -12.89 27.79 8.51
C PRO A 408 -13.61 28.23 7.23
N HIS A 409 -12.94 28.13 6.08
CA HIS A 409 -13.45 28.53 4.77
C HIS A 409 -14.08 27.39 3.98
N LEU A 410 -14.17 26.20 4.57
CA LEU A 410 -14.83 25.03 3.99
C LEU A 410 -16.24 24.89 4.55
N ARG A 411 -17.25 24.96 3.68
CA ARG A 411 -18.67 24.74 4.03
C ARG A 411 -19.18 23.44 3.42
N PRO A 412 -20.13 22.75 4.07
CA PRO A 412 -20.76 21.58 3.48
C PRO A 412 -21.44 21.98 2.18
N LEU A 413 -21.26 21.16 1.15
CA LEU A 413 -21.78 21.40 -0.17
C LEU A 413 -23.32 21.49 -0.17
N PRO A 414 -23.92 22.48 -0.83
CA PRO A 414 -25.37 22.61 -0.87
C PRO A 414 -25.99 21.41 -1.61
N PRO A 415 -27.19 20.96 -1.20
CA PRO A 415 -27.86 19.87 -1.88
C PRO A 415 -28.30 20.30 -3.28
N ILE A 416 -28.35 19.33 -4.20
CA ILE A 416 -28.95 19.52 -5.52
C ILE A 416 -30.47 19.55 -5.33
N LYS A 417 -31.11 20.67 -5.68
CA LYS A 417 -32.55 20.87 -5.52
C LYS A 417 -33.29 20.55 -6.80
N LEU A 418 -34.17 19.56 -6.78
CA LEU A 418 -35.03 19.19 -7.89
C LEU A 418 -36.48 19.58 -7.55
N PRO A 419 -36.98 20.71 -8.08
CA PRO A 419 -38.38 21.10 -7.88
C PRO A 419 -39.31 20.13 -8.62
N TYR A 420 -40.41 19.72 -8.01
CA TYR A 420 -41.40 18.85 -8.65
C TYR A 420 -42.80 19.19 -8.14
N THR A 421 -43.79 19.18 -9.03
CA THR A 421 -45.19 19.35 -8.63
C THR A 421 -45.88 17.99 -8.66
N ILE A 422 -46.39 17.54 -7.53
CA ILE A 422 -47.25 16.37 -7.43
C ILE A 422 -48.60 16.75 -8.04
N ARG A 423 -48.93 16.16 -9.19
CA ARG A 423 -50.18 16.40 -9.93
C ARG A 423 -51.19 15.29 -9.64
N VAL A 424 -52.34 15.65 -9.11
CA VAL A 424 -53.45 14.76 -8.74
C VAL A 424 -54.64 14.86 -9.71
N ASP A 425 -54.58 15.86 -10.61
CA ASP A 425 -55.62 16.14 -11.60
C ASP A 425 -55.91 14.96 -12.54
N GLN A 426 -57.20 14.73 -12.83
CA GLN A 426 -57.65 13.69 -13.75
C GLN A 426 -57.02 13.81 -15.15
N GLU A 427 -56.85 15.03 -15.67
CA GLU A 427 -56.30 15.29 -17.01
C GLU A 427 -54.86 14.78 -17.16
N PHE A 428 -54.05 14.94 -16.10
CA PHE A 428 -52.66 14.50 -16.10
C PHE A 428 -52.57 12.97 -16.09
N HIS A 429 -53.48 12.28 -15.40
CA HIS A 429 -53.49 10.81 -15.29
C HIS A 429 -54.30 10.09 -16.38
N SER A 430 -55.19 10.80 -17.08
CA SER A 430 -56.05 10.22 -18.14
C SER A 430 -55.49 10.39 -19.56
N ALA A 431 -54.37 11.08 -19.72
CA ALA A 431 -53.75 11.27 -21.03
C ALA A 431 -53.13 9.95 -21.56
N PRO A 432 -53.14 9.71 -22.90
CA PRO A 432 -52.72 8.44 -23.48
C PRO A 432 -51.24 8.05 -23.25
N ASP A 433 -50.38 9.02 -22.93
CA ASP A 433 -48.96 8.83 -22.60
C ASP A 433 -48.62 9.11 -21.11
N ALA A 434 -49.63 9.10 -20.23
CA ALA A 434 -49.47 9.40 -18.80
C ALA A 434 -49.25 8.17 -17.91
N PRO A 435 -48.55 8.33 -16.77
CA PRO A 435 -47.87 9.55 -16.31
C PRO A 435 -46.50 9.73 -16.98
N LYS A 436 -46.28 10.90 -17.61
CA LYS A 436 -44.97 11.23 -18.20
C LYS A 436 -43.98 11.60 -17.08
N PRO A 437 -42.81 10.94 -17.00
CA PRO A 437 -41.82 11.26 -15.98
C PRO A 437 -41.20 12.64 -16.20
N THR A 438 -41.01 13.39 -15.12
CA THR A 438 -40.13 14.57 -15.11
C THR A 438 -38.69 14.09 -15.04
N ILE A 439 -37.85 14.55 -15.96
CA ILE A 439 -36.47 14.07 -16.13
C ILE A 439 -35.49 15.16 -15.71
N TYR A 440 -34.53 14.80 -14.86
CA TYR A 440 -33.41 15.64 -14.45
C TYR A 440 -32.09 14.96 -14.78
N ASP A 441 -31.20 15.64 -15.48
CA ASP A 441 -29.85 15.16 -15.78
C ASP A 441 -28.84 15.82 -14.83
N ILE A 442 -28.17 15.00 -14.02
CA ILE A 442 -27.24 15.42 -12.97
C ILE A 442 -25.84 14.90 -13.30
N ARG A 443 -24.84 15.77 -13.25
CA ARG A 443 -23.45 15.35 -13.45
C ARG A 443 -22.89 14.74 -12.16
N VAL A 444 -22.45 13.49 -12.21
CA VAL A 444 -21.89 12.76 -11.06
C VAL A 444 -20.47 12.30 -11.35
N SER A 445 -19.62 12.28 -10.32
CA SER A 445 -18.26 11.78 -10.43
C SER A 445 -18.21 10.27 -10.22
N VAL A 446 -17.49 9.55 -11.08
CA VAL A 446 -17.29 8.10 -11.07
C VAL A 446 -15.79 7.82 -11.09
N ASP A 447 -15.33 6.81 -10.36
CA ASP A 447 -13.93 6.38 -10.41
C ASP A 447 -13.59 5.80 -11.79
N ASP A 448 -12.38 6.06 -12.28
CA ASP A 448 -11.93 5.49 -13.56
C ASP A 448 -11.94 3.95 -13.51
N PRO A 449 -12.64 3.26 -14.44
CA PRO A 449 -12.67 1.80 -14.47
C PRO A 449 -11.28 1.18 -14.60
N LEU A 450 -10.28 1.88 -15.16
CA LEU A 450 -8.90 1.39 -15.20
C LEU A 450 -8.32 1.18 -13.81
N ARG A 451 -8.65 2.07 -12.85
CA ARG A 451 -8.18 1.99 -11.47
C ARG A 451 -8.75 0.77 -10.78
N SER A 452 -10.07 0.61 -10.81
CA SER A 452 -10.77 -0.47 -10.11
C SER A 452 -10.61 -1.84 -10.79
N LYS A 453 -10.66 -1.90 -12.12
CA LYS A 453 -10.59 -3.17 -12.88
C LYS A 453 -9.17 -3.68 -13.11
N HIS A 454 -8.18 -2.80 -13.30
CA HIS A 454 -6.83 -3.22 -13.71
C HIS A 454 -5.73 -2.89 -12.70
N LEU A 455 -5.67 -1.65 -12.20
CA LEU A 455 -4.51 -1.22 -11.39
C LEU A 455 -4.57 -1.73 -9.93
N VAL A 456 -5.73 -1.68 -9.28
CA VAL A 456 -5.89 -2.17 -7.89
C VAL A 456 -5.67 -3.69 -7.80
N PRO A 457 -6.25 -4.53 -8.67
CA PRO A 457 -5.97 -5.97 -8.68
C PRO A 457 -4.50 -6.29 -8.99
N PHE A 458 -3.84 -5.52 -9.84
CA PHE A 458 -2.42 -5.69 -10.15
C PHE A 458 -1.53 -5.47 -8.90
N ILE A 459 -1.82 -4.45 -8.08
CA ILE A 459 -1.05 -4.17 -6.85
C ILE A 459 -1.26 -5.25 -5.79
N HIS A 460 -2.50 -5.71 -5.62
CA HIS A 460 -2.90 -6.63 -4.56
C HIS A 460 -2.89 -8.09 -4.99
N ASN A 461 -2.28 -8.40 -6.14
CA ASN A 461 -2.27 -9.76 -6.65
C ASN A 461 -1.58 -10.71 -5.64
N PRO A 462 -2.31 -11.66 -5.03
CA PRO A 462 -1.75 -12.56 -4.03
C PRO A 462 -0.70 -13.51 -4.62
N SER A 463 -0.75 -13.80 -5.93
CA SER A 463 0.25 -14.65 -6.58
C SER A 463 1.63 -13.99 -6.66
N TYR A 464 1.69 -12.66 -6.74
CA TYR A 464 2.96 -11.93 -6.80
C TYR A 464 3.85 -12.21 -5.58
N ALA A 465 3.26 -12.26 -4.39
CA ALA A 465 3.98 -12.59 -3.16
C ALA A 465 4.47 -14.05 -3.13
N GLN A 466 3.81 -14.96 -3.86
CA GLN A 466 4.24 -16.33 -4.03
C GLN A 466 5.39 -16.43 -5.04
N THR A 467 5.28 -15.76 -6.17
CA THR A 467 6.36 -15.68 -7.18
C THR A 467 7.64 -15.12 -6.59
N LEU A 468 7.57 -14.05 -5.78
CA LEU A 468 8.75 -13.51 -5.08
C LEU A 468 9.39 -14.52 -4.12
N ARG A 469 8.61 -15.38 -3.47
CA ARG A 469 9.13 -16.45 -2.61
C ARG A 469 9.85 -17.53 -3.42
N GLU A 470 9.31 -17.88 -4.58
CA GLU A 470 9.93 -18.84 -5.49
C GLU A 470 11.23 -18.29 -6.09
N ILE A 471 11.24 -17.03 -6.55
CA ILE A 471 12.46 -16.35 -7.02
C ILE A 471 13.53 -16.36 -5.94
N HIS A 472 13.17 -16.08 -4.68
CA HIS A 472 14.12 -16.11 -3.57
C HIS A 472 14.72 -17.51 -3.34
N GLN A 473 13.93 -18.58 -3.48
CA GLN A 473 14.43 -19.95 -3.36
C GLN A 473 15.37 -20.32 -4.50
N LEU A 474 15.06 -19.88 -5.72
CA LEU A 474 15.94 -20.05 -6.88
C LEU A 474 17.26 -19.27 -6.72
N ASP A 475 17.22 -18.08 -6.13
CA ASP A 475 18.42 -17.30 -5.81
C ASP A 475 19.31 -17.99 -4.78
N GLU A 476 18.73 -18.62 -3.75
CA GLU A 476 19.50 -19.40 -2.77
C GLU A 476 20.18 -20.61 -3.42
N SER A 477 19.49 -21.32 -4.32
CA SER A 477 20.08 -22.45 -5.03
C SER A 477 21.17 -22.00 -6.01
N LEU A 478 20.96 -20.87 -6.70
CA LEU A 478 21.94 -20.26 -7.58
C LEU A 478 23.23 -19.89 -6.83
N ALA A 479 23.13 -19.26 -5.66
CA ALA A 479 24.30 -18.88 -4.87
C ALA A 479 25.12 -20.11 -4.43
N VAL A 480 24.47 -21.21 -4.08
CA VAL A 480 25.15 -22.48 -3.74
C VAL A 480 25.88 -23.04 -4.96
N LEU A 481 25.27 -23.00 -6.15
CA LEU A 481 25.92 -23.45 -7.39
C LEU A 481 27.13 -22.58 -7.75
N ILE A 482 27.02 -21.26 -7.62
CA ILE A 482 28.13 -20.33 -7.86
C ILE A 482 29.31 -20.59 -6.92
N GLN A 483 29.03 -20.85 -5.63
CA GLN A 483 30.07 -21.25 -4.68
C GLN A 483 30.76 -22.56 -5.11
N ALA A 484 29.99 -23.57 -5.51
CA ALA A 484 30.54 -24.84 -5.99
C ALA A 484 31.38 -24.69 -7.27
N VAL A 485 31.02 -23.76 -8.16
CA VAL A 485 31.83 -23.37 -9.32
C VAL A 485 33.13 -22.72 -8.88
N GLY A 486 33.09 -21.82 -7.89
CA GLY A 486 34.28 -21.22 -7.27
C GLY A 486 35.24 -22.26 -6.70
N ASP A 487 34.72 -23.21 -5.93
CA ASP A 487 35.50 -24.31 -5.35
C ASP A 487 36.12 -25.21 -6.43
N SER A 488 35.34 -25.56 -7.47
CA SER A 488 35.82 -26.37 -8.59
C SER A 488 36.94 -25.67 -9.35
N LYS A 489 36.79 -24.36 -9.58
CA LYS A 489 37.81 -23.56 -10.23
C LYS A 489 39.07 -23.42 -9.38
N ALA A 490 38.94 -23.17 -8.08
CA ALA A 490 40.08 -23.10 -7.18
C ALA A 490 40.89 -24.41 -7.19
N LYS A 491 40.20 -25.57 -7.17
CA LYS A 491 40.83 -26.89 -7.34
C LYS A 491 41.53 -27.04 -8.68
N HIS A 492 40.87 -26.61 -9.77
CA HIS A 492 41.46 -26.63 -11.10
C HIS A 492 42.75 -25.80 -11.14
N THR A 493 42.70 -24.53 -10.73
CA THR A 493 43.87 -23.63 -10.67
C THR A 493 44.99 -24.20 -9.79
N PHE A 494 44.66 -24.79 -8.63
CA PHE A 494 45.63 -25.44 -7.75
C PHE A 494 46.35 -26.59 -8.46
N LEU A 495 45.60 -27.53 -9.05
CA LEU A 495 46.16 -28.68 -9.74
C LEU A 495 46.94 -28.29 -11.00
N THR A 496 46.45 -27.30 -11.76
CA THR A 496 47.16 -26.75 -12.92
C THR A 496 48.49 -26.09 -12.52
N SER A 497 48.50 -25.31 -11.43
CA SER A 497 49.73 -24.68 -10.91
C SER A 497 50.76 -25.73 -10.48
N MET A 498 50.31 -26.78 -9.78
CA MET A 498 51.15 -27.91 -9.39
C MET A 498 51.69 -28.68 -10.61
N ALA A 499 50.88 -28.88 -11.65
CA ALA A 499 51.28 -29.58 -12.86
C ALA A 499 52.33 -28.79 -13.67
N ASN A 500 52.23 -27.46 -13.68
CA ASN A 500 53.14 -26.59 -14.43
C ASN A 500 54.52 -26.42 -13.77
N ASP A 501 54.59 -26.26 -12.45
CA ASP A 501 55.86 -26.19 -11.69
C ASP A 501 55.73 -26.90 -10.34
N PRO A 502 55.89 -28.24 -10.29
CA PRO A 502 55.67 -28.98 -9.05
C PRO A 502 56.67 -28.63 -7.94
N VAL A 503 57.91 -28.31 -8.29
CA VAL A 503 58.97 -28.06 -7.30
C VAL A 503 58.82 -26.67 -6.68
N GLY A 504 58.61 -25.64 -7.50
CA GLY A 504 58.34 -24.29 -6.99
C GLY A 504 57.00 -24.20 -6.27
N PHE A 505 55.97 -24.88 -6.79
CA PHE A 505 54.66 -24.95 -6.16
C PHE A 505 54.71 -25.53 -4.75
N VAL A 506 55.34 -26.70 -4.55
CA VAL A 506 55.42 -27.33 -3.22
C VAL A 506 56.16 -26.45 -2.22
N LYS A 507 57.25 -25.78 -2.62
CA LYS A 507 57.97 -24.83 -1.76
C LYS A 507 57.08 -23.66 -1.33
N ASN A 508 56.38 -23.05 -2.28
CA ASN A 508 55.49 -21.92 -2.03
C ASN A 508 54.28 -22.35 -1.18
N TRP A 509 53.71 -23.53 -1.46
CA TRP A 509 52.60 -24.08 -0.71
C TRP A 509 52.97 -24.39 0.74
N LEU A 510 54.11 -25.03 0.99
CA LEU A 510 54.63 -25.26 2.34
C LEU A 510 54.85 -23.95 3.10
N SER A 511 55.40 -22.93 2.42
CA SER A 511 55.59 -21.60 3.03
C SER A 511 54.26 -20.92 3.39
N SER A 512 53.22 -21.08 2.54
CA SER A 512 51.87 -20.56 2.79
C SER A 512 51.21 -21.28 3.95
N GLN A 513 51.29 -22.62 4.00
CA GLN A 513 50.72 -23.43 5.08
C GLN A 513 51.38 -23.13 6.43
N LYS A 514 52.71 -22.93 6.44
CA LYS A 514 53.43 -22.51 7.64
C LYS A 514 52.89 -21.17 8.17
N ARG A 515 52.78 -20.17 7.29
CA ARG A 515 52.23 -18.85 7.64
C ARG A 515 50.77 -18.92 8.12
N ASP A 516 49.95 -19.74 7.49
CA ASP A 516 48.56 -19.93 7.90
C ASP A 516 48.47 -20.58 9.30
N LEU A 517 49.33 -21.57 9.59
CA LEU A 517 49.42 -22.17 10.92
C LEU A 517 49.86 -21.16 11.98
N GLU A 518 50.88 -20.33 11.70
CA GLU A 518 51.30 -19.24 12.59
C GLU A 518 50.11 -18.30 12.91
N VAL A 519 49.31 -17.94 11.90
CA VAL A 519 48.11 -17.10 12.08
C VAL A 519 47.05 -17.78 12.93
N ILE A 520 46.74 -19.05 12.67
CA ILE A 520 45.71 -19.80 13.40
C ILE A 520 46.14 -20.04 14.86
N MET A 521 47.42 -20.32 15.10
CA MET A 521 47.99 -20.50 16.43
C MET A 521 48.12 -19.18 17.20
N GLY A 522 47.87 -18.04 16.56
CA GLY A 522 48.08 -16.72 17.15
C GLY A 522 49.57 -16.42 17.41
N GLU A 523 50.46 -17.25 16.84
CA GLU A 523 51.90 -17.06 16.82
C GLU A 523 52.33 -16.02 15.77
N ALA A 524 51.41 -15.67 14.85
CA ALA A 524 51.50 -14.47 14.03
C ALA A 524 51.66 -13.26 14.95
N THR A 525 52.92 -12.92 15.13
CA THR A 525 53.42 -11.91 16.03
C THR A 525 52.61 -10.63 15.86
N ARG A 526 52.12 -10.16 17.01
CA ARG A 526 51.58 -8.82 17.27
C ARG A 526 52.13 -7.81 16.25
N ALA A 527 51.23 -7.22 15.46
CA ALA A 527 51.54 -6.29 14.36
C ALA A 527 52.72 -5.36 14.70
N GLY A 528 53.85 -5.58 14.02
CA GLY A 528 55.09 -4.82 14.20
C GLY A 528 56.36 -5.67 14.29
N ALA A 529 56.25 -6.97 14.61
CA ALA A 529 57.37 -7.90 14.52
C ALA A 529 57.27 -8.73 13.23
N ALA A 530 57.39 -8.05 12.09
CA ALA A 530 57.83 -8.72 10.87
C ALA A 530 59.29 -9.13 11.10
N VAL A 531 59.49 -10.41 11.40
CA VAL A 531 60.65 -11.27 11.08
C VAL A 531 60.62 -12.45 12.06
N GLU A 532 60.21 -13.58 11.50
CA GLU A 532 60.73 -14.93 11.75
C GLU A 532 60.65 -15.50 13.17
N ASP A 533 59.91 -16.61 13.28
CA ASP A 533 59.91 -17.56 14.40
C ASP A 533 61.17 -17.51 15.26
N PRO A 534 61.08 -17.38 16.59
CA PRO A 534 62.22 -17.55 17.49
C PRO A 534 62.81 -18.98 17.49
N VAL A 535 62.28 -19.87 16.64
CA VAL A 535 62.70 -21.28 16.47
C VAL A 535 63.30 -21.53 15.07
N GLY A 536 63.31 -20.53 14.18
CA GLY A 536 63.94 -20.64 12.87
C GLY A 536 65.45 -20.89 12.98
N ASP A 537 65.98 -21.78 12.12
CA ASP A 537 67.40 -22.15 12.07
C ASP A 537 68.33 -20.94 11.78
N GLU A 538 67.75 -19.81 11.37
CA GLU A 538 68.38 -18.52 11.13
C GLU A 538 68.82 -17.81 12.42
N TRP A 539 68.07 -17.94 13.53
CA TRP A 539 68.49 -17.45 14.85
C TRP A 539 69.66 -18.24 15.43
N ARG A 540 69.93 -19.45 14.92
CA ARG A 540 71.06 -20.30 15.34
C ARG A 540 72.37 -19.94 14.65
N ARG A 541 72.36 -19.16 13.56
CA ARG A 541 73.56 -18.76 12.83
C ARG A 541 74.03 -17.38 13.28
N GLY A 542 75.25 -17.25 13.79
CA GLY A 542 75.89 -15.96 14.10
C GLY A 542 76.83 -15.48 12.98
N GLY A 543 77.22 -14.20 13.01
CA GLY A 543 78.22 -13.61 12.08
C GLY A 543 77.70 -12.41 11.28
N LYS A 544 78.57 -11.83 10.43
CA LYS A 544 78.19 -10.69 9.56
C LYS A 544 77.10 -11.12 8.57
N GLY A 545 75.98 -10.39 8.53
CA GLY A 545 74.81 -10.73 7.71
C GLY A 545 73.81 -11.71 8.35
N SER A 546 73.99 -12.06 9.63
CA SER A 546 73.00 -12.80 10.42
C SER A 546 71.88 -11.89 10.94
N VAL A 547 70.75 -12.48 11.36
CA VAL A 547 69.67 -11.82 12.11
C VAL A 547 70.22 -11.04 13.32
N TRP A 548 71.29 -11.53 13.95
CA TRP A 548 71.98 -10.88 15.08
C TRP A 548 72.77 -9.61 14.71
N ASP A 549 73.08 -9.39 13.43
CA ASP A 549 73.82 -8.23 12.92
C ASP A 549 72.89 -7.10 12.41
N THR A 550 71.57 -7.30 12.51
CA THR A 550 70.56 -6.34 12.04
C THR A 550 70.45 -5.12 12.97
N SER A 551 70.05 -3.95 12.41
CA SER A 551 69.80 -2.73 13.21
C SER A 551 68.73 -2.97 14.27
N ASN A 552 67.68 -3.72 13.91
CA ASN A 552 66.58 -4.06 14.82
C ASN A 552 67.05 -4.87 16.03
N ALA A 553 67.97 -5.83 15.85
CA ALA A 553 68.55 -6.58 16.96
C ALA A 553 69.36 -5.67 17.89
N ARG A 554 70.18 -4.77 17.33
CA ARG A 554 70.97 -3.79 18.10
C ARG A 554 70.09 -2.80 18.85
N GLU A 555 69.07 -2.26 18.21
CA GLU A 555 68.09 -1.36 18.80
C GLU A 555 67.28 -2.04 19.90
N SER A 556 66.87 -3.30 19.70
CA SER A 556 66.16 -4.10 20.71
C SER A 556 67.02 -4.35 21.95
N VAL A 557 68.30 -4.67 21.76
CA VAL A 557 69.27 -4.82 22.86
C VAL A 557 69.48 -3.49 23.58
N ASN A 558 69.60 -2.37 22.85
CA ASN A 558 69.71 -1.04 23.45
C ASN A 558 68.46 -0.66 24.27
N VAL A 559 67.26 -1.00 23.79
CA VAL A 559 66.00 -0.78 24.53
C VAL A 559 65.90 -1.68 25.76
N LEU A 560 66.37 -2.93 25.69
CA LEU A 560 66.44 -3.85 26.84
C LEU A 560 67.41 -3.33 27.90
N LEU A 561 68.60 -2.88 27.48
CA LEU A 561 69.62 -2.29 28.35
C LEU A 561 69.14 -0.98 28.97
N SER A 562 68.43 -0.13 28.22
CA SER A 562 67.86 1.12 28.75
C SER A 562 66.75 0.87 29.77
N LYS A 563 66.01 -0.24 29.64
CA LYS A 563 64.99 -0.66 30.62
C LYS A 563 65.60 -1.28 31.89
N GLN A 564 66.76 -1.93 31.80
CA GLN A 564 67.49 -2.47 32.96
C GLN A 564 68.17 -1.39 33.83
N GLY A 565 68.33 -0.17 33.31
CA GLY A 565 68.93 0.96 34.04
C GLY A 565 68.09 1.55 35.19
N PHE A 566 66.89 1.05 35.48
CA PHE A 566 65.99 1.58 36.51
C PHE A 566 65.80 0.69 37.76
N THR A 567 66.74 -0.22 38.03
CA THR A 567 66.80 -0.94 39.32
C THR A 567 68.20 -0.88 39.93
N ALA A 568 68.72 0.32 40.17
CA ALA A 568 69.88 0.50 41.05
C ALA A 568 69.73 1.83 41.80
N GLY A 569 68.99 1.79 42.91
CA GLY A 569 68.87 2.94 43.80
C GLY A 569 67.71 2.85 44.77
N HIS A 570 67.73 1.88 45.67
CA HIS A 570 67.18 1.99 47.04
C HIS A 570 67.88 0.95 47.92
N ARG A 571 69.00 1.37 48.51
CA ARG A 571 69.43 0.95 49.85
C ARG A 571 70.09 2.11 50.52
#